data_AF-A0A2N2RU62-F1
#
_entry.id   AF-A0A2N2RU62-F1
#
_cell.length_a   1.000
_cell.length_b   1.000
_cell.length_c   1.000
_cell.angle_alpha   90.00
_cell.angle_beta   90.00
_cell.angle_gamma   90.00
#
_symmetry.space_group_name_H-M   'P 1'
#
loop_
_entity.id
_entity.type
_entity.pdbx_description
1 polymer ?
#
loop_
_entity_poly.entity_id
_entity_poly.type
_entity_poly.pdbx_seq_one_letter_code
_entity_poly.pdbx_strand_id
1 'polypeptide(L)'
;MSARDTRRRLATELAAAAAAYQVAAVIPHCAQCAKPCCRLDVLVLELEWKQVKVLWKLGESRPAFDRRLAAGQGPEEIRAGNGLYYAHSKPCPAYDQSCGACRVYGQEAKPEGCTDFPVYEDGGAVIADLRCEAVNLDALTAWLARAVGPSWRIVSSADPEFPFLVTLEVKRGGKG
;
A
#
# COMPACT_ATOMS: atom_id res chain seq x y z
N MET A 1 0.96 -31.89 -0.82
CA MET A 1 0.74 -30.47 -0.44
C MET A 1 -0.75 -30.22 -0.31
N SER A 2 -1.21 -29.62 0.78
CA SER A 2 -2.62 -29.28 0.94
C SER A 2 -2.99 -28.02 0.15
N ALA A 3 -4.28 -27.84 -0.16
CA ALA A 3 -4.80 -26.61 -0.76
C ALA A 3 -4.50 -25.38 0.12
N ARG A 4 -4.47 -25.55 1.44
CA ARG A 4 -4.13 -24.50 2.41
C ARG A 4 -2.67 -24.05 2.30
N ASP A 5 -1.74 -25.00 2.13
CA ASP A 5 -0.31 -24.69 1.94
C ASP A 5 -0.07 -23.96 0.62
N THR A 6 -0.77 -24.39 -0.43
CA THR A 6 -0.69 -23.75 -1.75
C THR A 6 -1.18 -22.30 -1.67
N ARG A 7 -2.32 -22.04 -1.01
CA ARG A 7 -2.86 -20.69 -0.85
C ARG A 7 -1.93 -19.78 -0.05
N ARG A 8 -1.38 -20.28 1.07
CA ARG A 8 -0.42 -19.51 1.89
C ARG A 8 0.84 -19.16 1.10
N ARG A 9 1.35 -20.11 0.31
CA ARG A 9 2.51 -19.90 -0.54
C ARG A 9 2.24 -18.85 -1.62
N LEU A 10 1.09 -18.91 -2.30
CA LEU A 10 0.71 -17.91 -3.30
C LEU A 10 0.59 -16.51 -2.70
N ALA A 11 -0.04 -16.36 -1.53
CA ALA A 11 -0.12 -15.06 -0.85
C ALA A 11 1.29 -14.50 -0.55
N THR A 12 2.21 -15.36 -0.09
CA THR A 12 3.61 -14.94 0.15
C THR A 12 4.32 -14.52 -1.15
N GLU A 13 4.15 -15.28 -2.23
CA GLU A 13 4.73 -14.98 -3.54
C GLU A 13 4.15 -13.67 -4.13
N LEU A 14 2.84 -13.43 -3.96
CA LEU A 14 2.17 -12.20 -4.38
C LEU A 14 2.67 -10.98 -3.60
N ALA A 15 2.75 -11.09 -2.28
CA ALA A 15 3.26 -10.00 -1.43
C ALA A 15 4.69 -9.62 -1.81
N ALA A 16 5.57 -10.61 -2.01
CA ALA A 16 6.93 -10.37 -2.46
C ALA A 16 6.97 -9.74 -3.87
N ALA A 17 6.13 -10.20 -4.80
CA ALA A 17 6.07 -9.67 -6.15
C ALA A 17 5.53 -8.24 -6.22
N ALA A 18 4.51 -7.91 -5.43
CA ALA A 18 3.96 -6.56 -5.29
C ALA A 18 5.02 -5.59 -4.73
N ALA A 19 5.72 -5.98 -3.66
CA ALA A 19 6.82 -5.21 -3.10
C ALA A 19 7.93 -4.98 -4.14
N ALA A 20 8.32 -6.02 -4.89
CA ALA A 20 9.33 -5.90 -5.94
C ALA A 20 8.88 -4.99 -7.10
N TYR A 21 7.61 -5.05 -7.51
CA TYR A 21 7.06 -4.15 -8.53
C TYR A 21 7.16 -2.69 -8.09
N GLN A 22 6.83 -2.39 -6.84
CA GLN A 22 6.95 -1.02 -6.36
C GLN A 22 8.39 -0.50 -6.36
N VAL A 23 9.36 -1.33 -5.95
CA VAL A 23 10.78 -0.96 -6.03
C VAL A 23 11.21 -0.69 -7.47
N ALA A 24 10.72 -1.50 -8.42
CA ALA A 24 11.11 -1.39 -9.82
C ALA A 24 10.41 -0.25 -10.58
N ALA A 25 9.14 0.01 -10.29
CA ALA A 25 8.28 0.88 -11.12
C ALA A 25 7.73 2.10 -10.36
N VAL A 26 7.25 1.93 -9.14
CA VAL A 26 6.56 3.00 -8.40
C VAL A 26 7.56 3.98 -7.78
N ILE A 27 8.51 3.47 -7.01
CA ILE A 27 9.46 4.28 -6.24
C ILE A 27 10.29 5.21 -7.13
N PRO A 28 10.84 4.76 -8.29
CA PRO A 28 11.56 5.64 -9.20
C PRO A 28 10.71 6.76 -9.80
N HIS A 29 9.39 6.55 -9.92
CA HIS A 29 8.47 7.55 -10.47
C HIS A 29 8.08 8.63 -9.45
N CYS A 30 8.21 8.38 -8.14
CA CYS A 30 7.68 9.28 -7.10
C CYS A 30 8.11 10.74 -7.27
N ALA A 31 9.38 11.00 -7.60
CA ALA A 31 9.92 12.36 -7.76
C ALA A 31 9.32 13.14 -8.95
N GLN A 32 8.71 12.44 -9.90
CA GLN A 32 8.12 13.01 -11.12
C GLN A 32 6.58 12.97 -11.09
N CYS A 33 5.99 12.31 -10.08
CA CYS A 33 4.56 12.15 -9.96
C CYS A 33 3.87 13.50 -9.73
N ALA A 34 2.82 13.79 -10.50
CA ALA A 34 2.06 15.02 -10.29
C ALA A 34 1.18 14.94 -9.03
N LYS A 35 0.80 13.72 -8.60
CA LYS A 35 0.00 13.44 -7.39
C LYS A 35 0.69 12.42 -6.47
N PRO A 36 1.81 12.78 -5.82
CA PRO A 36 2.56 11.85 -5.00
C PRO A 36 1.75 11.39 -3.78
N CYS A 37 1.71 10.08 -3.56
CA CYS A 37 0.92 9.45 -2.50
C CYS A 37 1.25 9.95 -1.10
N CYS A 38 2.50 10.36 -0.83
CA CYS A 38 2.90 10.90 0.46
C CYS A 38 2.56 12.40 0.65
N ARG A 39 2.03 13.10 -0.36
CA ARG A 39 1.62 14.51 -0.23
C ARG A 39 0.21 14.69 0.35
N LEU A 40 -0.64 13.68 0.23
CA LEU A 40 -1.97 13.57 0.87
C LEU A 40 -2.94 14.73 0.60
N ASP A 41 -2.75 15.42 -0.52
CA ASP A 41 -3.71 16.39 -1.07
C ASP A 41 -4.90 15.70 -1.74
N VAL A 42 -4.67 14.54 -2.37
CA VAL A 42 -5.69 13.76 -3.08
C VAL A 42 -5.98 12.41 -2.41
N LEU A 43 -5.03 11.87 -1.65
CA LEU A 43 -5.09 10.52 -1.10
C LEU A 43 -5.22 10.54 0.43
N VAL A 44 -5.87 9.51 0.95
CA VAL A 44 -5.95 9.20 2.39
C VAL A 44 -5.05 8.01 2.64
N LEU A 45 -4.10 8.12 3.58
CA LEU A 45 -3.33 6.97 4.05
C LEU A 45 -4.01 6.34 5.25
N GLU A 46 -4.23 5.03 5.17
CA GLU A 46 -4.66 4.20 6.29
C GLU A 46 -3.42 3.61 6.98
N LEU A 47 -3.34 3.76 8.30
CA LEU A 47 -2.14 3.51 9.10
C LEU A 47 -2.50 2.80 10.41
N GLU A 48 -1.72 1.80 10.77
CA GLU A 48 -1.67 1.24 12.12
C GLU A 48 -0.91 2.15 13.09
N TRP A 49 -1.09 1.89 14.40
CA TRP A 49 -0.42 2.66 15.45
C TRP A 49 1.11 2.70 15.31
N LYS A 50 1.74 1.57 14.96
CA LYS A 50 3.20 1.50 14.78
C LYS A 50 3.66 2.47 13.69
N GLN A 51 2.89 2.59 12.61
CA GLN A 51 3.22 3.49 11.51
C GLN A 51 3.07 4.96 11.89
N VAL A 52 1.94 5.33 12.50
CA VAL A 52 1.73 6.70 12.99
C VAL A 52 2.83 7.10 13.96
N LYS A 53 3.14 6.23 14.92
CA LYS A 53 4.18 6.48 15.92
C LYS A 53 5.55 6.76 15.30
N VAL A 54 5.95 5.97 14.31
CA VAL A 54 7.26 6.12 13.64
C VAL A 54 7.27 7.34 12.72
N LEU A 55 6.27 7.49 11.85
CA LEU A 55 6.21 8.56 10.84
C LEU A 55 6.09 9.95 11.49
N TRP A 56 5.25 10.10 12.52
CA TRP A 56 5.10 11.36 13.27
C TRP A 56 6.05 11.49 14.47
N LYS A 57 7.02 10.57 14.61
CA LYS A 57 8.04 10.59 15.67
C LYS A 57 7.44 10.76 17.07
N LEU A 58 6.36 10.04 17.37
CA LEU A 58 5.62 10.18 18.61
C LEU A 58 6.33 9.42 19.76
N GLY A 59 6.65 10.11 20.84
CA GLY A 59 7.24 9.50 22.04
C GLY A 59 6.21 8.84 22.99
N GLU A 60 4.93 9.09 22.78
CA GLU A 60 3.85 8.66 23.67
C GLU A 60 3.35 7.23 23.40
N SER A 61 2.44 6.76 24.27
CA SER A 61 1.73 5.49 24.12
C SER A 61 0.45 5.68 23.29
N ARG A 62 -0.06 4.58 22.70
CA ARG A 62 -1.30 4.61 21.91
C ARG A 62 -2.47 5.23 22.68
N PRO A 63 -2.77 4.83 23.95
CA PRO A 63 -3.90 5.40 24.66
C PRO A 63 -3.74 6.89 24.99
N ALA A 64 -2.51 7.38 25.18
CA ALA A 64 -2.25 8.79 25.40
C ALA A 64 -2.52 9.60 24.12
N PHE A 65 -2.03 9.11 22.98
CA PHE A 65 -2.28 9.71 21.68
C PHE A 65 -3.76 9.71 21.34
N ASP A 66 -4.47 8.60 21.53
CA ASP A 66 -5.90 8.49 21.24
C ASP A 66 -6.73 9.48 22.07
N ARG A 67 -6.40 9.65 23.36
CA ARG A 67 -7.03 10.67 24.21
C ARG A 67 -6.75 12.09 23.71
N ARG A 68 -5.50 12.37 23.32
CA ARG A 68 -5.08 13.68 22.79
C ARG A 68 -5.80 13.98 21.48
N LEU A 69 -5.92 12.99 20.59
CA LEU A 69 -6.61 13.10 19.32
C LEU A 69 -8.11 13.36 19.52
N ALA A 70 -8.76 12.61 20.42
CA ALA A 70 -10.17 12.82 20.77
C ALA A 70 -10.45 14.19 21.42
N ALA A 71 -9.47 14.74 22.13
CA ALA A 71 -9.52 16.09 22.68
C ALA A 71 -9.24 17.21 21.65
N GLY A 72 -9.02 16.86 20.37
CA GLY A 72 -8.68 17.83 19.32
C GLY A 72 -7.25 18.38 19.42
N GLN A 73 -6.38 17.74 20.19
CA GLN A 73 -5.00 18.17 20.45
C GLN A 73 -3.97 17.33 19.66
N GLY A 74 -4.43 16.45 18.76
CA GLY A 74 -3.61 15.63 17.86
C GLY A 74 -3.19 16.37 16.58
N PRO A 75 -2.36 15.76 15.72
CA PRO A 75 -2.11 16.28 14.38
C PRO A 75 -3.42 16.44 13.61
N GLU A 76 -3.64 17.62 13.02
CA GLU A 76 -4.91 17.99 12.37
C GLU A 76 -5.22 17.12 11.16
N GLU A 77 -4.20 16.54 10.54
CA GLU A 77 -4.30 15.66 9.38
C GLU A 77 -4.69 14.22 9.73
N ILE A 78 -4.63 13.82 11.01
CA ILE A 78 -4.90 12.44 11.44
C ILE A 78 -6.31 12.34 12.05
N ARG A 79 -7.04 11.28 11.68
CA ARG A 79 -8.29 10.85 12.33
C ARG A 79 -8.16 9.39 12.75
N ALA A 80 -8.81 8.99 13.84
CA ALA A 80 -8.90 7.59 14.24
C ALA A 80 -10.27 7.01 13.86
N GLY A 81 -10.31 5.74 13.46
CA GLY A 81 -11.55 5.04 13.13
C GLY A 81 -11.30 3.55 12.88
N ASN A 82 -12.25 2.68 13.26
CA ASN A 82 -12.17 1.23 13.05
C ASN A 82 -10.88 0.57 13.58
N GLY A 83 -10.28 1.13 14.64
CA GLY A 83 -9.02 0.63 15.20
C GLY A 83 -7.74 1.06 14.45
N LEU A 84 -7.88 1.89 13.41
CA LEU A 84 -6.81 2.42 12.56
C LEU A 84 -6.75 3.96 12.62
N TYR A 85 -5.78 4.54 11.90
CA TYR A 85 -5.59 5.96 11.72
C TYR A 85 -5.60 6.33 10.24
N TYR A 86 -6.24 7.43 9.91
CA TYR A 86 -6.38 7.95 8.55
C TYR A 86 -5.71 9.32 8.47
N ALA A 87 -4.70 9.47 7.61
CA ALA A 87 -3.98 10.72 7.41
C ALA A 87 -4.32 11.33 6.04
N HIS A 88 -4.73 12.61 6.03
CA HIS A 88 -5.10 13.35 4.81
C HIS A 88 -4.96 14.88 5.00
N SER A 89 -4.96 15.65 3.91
CA SER A 89 -4.88 17.12 3.82
C SER A 89 -3.50 17.74 4.02
N LYS A 90 -2.57 17.06 4.69
CA LYS A 90 -1.18 17.52 4.84
C LYS A 90 -0.21 16.42 4.46
N PRO A 91 0.95 16.75 3.87
CA PRO A 91 1.96 15.75 3.53
C PRO A 91 2.34 14.89 4.73
N CYS A 92 2.49 13.59 4.48
CA CYS A 92 3.13 12.68 5.41
C CYS A 92 4.52 13.25 5.80
N PRO A 93 4.95 13.16 7.07
CA PRO A 93 6.27 13.64 7.48
C PRO A 93 7.45 13.04 6.69
N ALA A 94 7.24 11.89 6.06
CA ALA A 94 8.23 11.25 5.20
C ALA A 94 8.27 11.80 3.77
N TYR A 95 7.31 12.63 3.36
CA TYR A 95 7.38 13.34 2.09
C TYR A 95 8.49 14.39 2.13
N ASP A 96 9.43 14.28 1.20
CA ASP A 96 10.50 15.25 1.02
C ASP A 96 10.11 16.22 -0.09
N GLN A 97 9.74 17.43 0.31
CA GLN A 97 9.36 18.49 -0.63
C GLN A 97 10.52 18.93 -1.53
N SER A 98 11.77 18.73 -1.12
CA SER A 98 12.94 19.17 -1.90
C SER A 98 13.17 18.31 -3.14
N CYS A 99 12.79 17.03 -3.09
CA CYS A 99 12.94 16.09 -4.20
C CYS A 99 11.61 15.48 -4.67
N GLY A 100 10.47 15.91 -4.09
CA GLY A 100 9.14 15.48 -4.48
C GLY A 100 8.83 14.01 -4.19
N ALA A 101 9.59 13.34 -3.31
CA ALA A 101 9.52 11.89 -3.14
C ALA A 101 9.30 11.47 -1.67
N CYS A 102 8.84 10.24 -1.47
CA CYS A 102 8.64 9.67 -0.15
C CYS A 102 9.91 8.98 0.36
N ARG A 103 10.36 9.33 1.57
CA ARG A 103 11.61 8.80 2.17
C ARG A 103 11.46 7.44 2.85
N VAL A 104 10.24 6.92 2.98
CA VAL A 104 10.00 5.61 3.64
C VAL A 104 10.45 4.45 2.75
N TYR A 105 10.37 4.63 1.43
CA TYR A 105 10.71 3.58 0.48
C TYR A 105 12.19 3.19 0.58
N GLY A 106 12.45 1.89 0.78
CA GLY A 106 13.81 1.35 0.90
C GLY A 106 14.48 1.53 2.27
N GLN A 107 13.77 2.01 3.29
CA GLN A 107 14.30 2.11 4.66
C GLN A 107 13.74 1.00 5.57
N GLU A 108 14.56 0.51 6.51
CA GLU A 108 14.09 -0.33 7.65
C GLU A 108 12.96 0.35 8.44
N ALA A 109 12.91 1.69 8.37
CA ALA A 109 11.87 2.49 8.98
C ALA A 109 10.48 2.30 8.35
N LYS A 110 10.35 1.57 7.23
CA LYS A 110 9.04 1.06 6.77
C LYS A 110 8.50 0.14 7.86
N PRO A 111 7.50 0.56 8.64
CA PRO A 111 7.00 -0.23 9.75
C PRO A 111 6.45 -1.55 9.19
N GLU A 112 6.76 -2.66 9.84
CA GLU A 112 6.05 -3.93 9.62
C GLU A 112 4.54 -3.68 9.74
N GLY A 113 3.76 -4.07 8.73
CA GLY A 113 2.33 -3.72 8.62
C GLY A 113 2.03 -2.45 7.82
N CYS A 114 3.05 -1.68 7.39
CA CYS A 114 2.86 -0.62 6.43
C CYS A 114 2.56 -1.21 5.06
N THR A 115 1.28 -1.16 4.69
CA THR A 115 0.83 -1.59 3.37
C THR A 115 1.62 -0.85 2.30
N ASP A 116 1.98 -1.64 1.31
CA ASP A 116 2.76 -1.26 0.16
C ASP A 116 1.87 -0.41 -0.76
N PHE A 117 1.59 0.84 -0.39
CA PHE A 117 0.79 1.73 -1.23
C PHE A 117 1.63 2.23 -2.41
N PRO A 118 1.17 2.10 -3.67
CA PRO A 118 -0.21 1.83 -4.12
C PRO A 118 -0.50 0.37 -4.53
N VAL A 119 0.43 -0.57 -4.40
CA VAL A 119 0.26 -1.98 -4.82
C VAL A 119 0.64 -2.93 -3.68
N TYR A 120 -0.37 -3.55 -3.05
CA TYR A 120 -0.18 -4.37 -1.86
C TYR A 120 -0.96 -5.68 -1.93
N GLU A 121 -0.50 -6.70 -1.20
CA GLU A 121 -1.24 -7.95 -1.04
C GLU A 121 -2.27 -7.82 0.08
N ASP A 122 -3.46 -8.37 -0.16
CA ASP A 122 -4.56 -8.45 0.80
C ASP A 122 -5.34 -9.76 0.59
N GLY A 123 -5.38 -10.62 1.62
CA GLY A 123 -6.24 -11.79 1.65
C GLY A 123 -5.98 -12.86 0.55
N GLY A 124 -4.80 -12.88 -0.07
CA GLY A 124 -4.44 -13.74 -1.19
C GLY A 124 -4.68 -13.12 -2.57
N ALA A 125 -4.99 -11.83 -2.64
CA ALA A 125 -5.08 -11.03 -3.85
C ALA A 125 -4.12 -9.83 -3.78
N VAL A 126 -3.87 -9.18 -4.91
CA VAL A 126 -3.13 -7.90 -4.93
C VAL A 126 -4.10 -6.78 -5.22
N ILE A 127 -4.08 -5.74 -4.41
CA ILE A 127 -4.83 -4.51 -4.61
C ILE A 127 -3.92 -3.48 -5.25
N ALA A 128 -4.39 -2.83 -6.31
CA ALA A 128 -3.68 -1.78 -7.03
C ALA A 128 -4.53 -0.50 -7.07
N ASP A 129 -3.96 0.59 -6.57
CA ASP A 129 -4.58 1.92 -6.62
C ASP A 129 -4.09 2.70 -7.85
N LEU A 130 -4.97 2.80 -8.85
CA LEU A 130 -4.71 3.47 -10.12
C LEU A 130 -4.69 5.00 -10.03
N ARG A 131 -4.93 5.59 -8.84
CA ARG A 131 -4.68 7.02 -8.63
C ARG A 131 -3.19 7.33 -8.62
N CYS A 132 -2.33 6.34 -8.41
CA CYS A 132 -0.89 6.49 -8.61
C CYS A 132 -0.54 6.34 -10.10
N GLU A 133 0.02 7.40 -10.68
CA GLU A 133 0.45 7.48 -12.09
C GLU A 133 1.44 6.38 -12.50
N ALA A 134 2.23 5.87 -11.54
CA ALA A 134 3.21 4.83 -11.77
C ALA A 134 2.61 3.42 -11.89
N VAL A 135 1.36 3.24 -11.46
CA VAL A 135 0.69 1.93 -11.50
C VAL A 135 0.14 1.68 -12.89
N ASN A 136 0.89 0.90 -13.66
CA ASN A 136 0.43 0.38 -14.95
C ASN A 136 -0.15 -1.03 -14.74
N LEU A 137 -1.48 -1.16 -14.90
CA LEU A 137 -2.20 -2.39 -14.61
C LEU A 137 -1.76 -3.58 -15.48
N ASP A 138 -1.47 -3.36 -16.76
CA ASP A 138 -1.01 -4.41 -17.68
C ASP A 138 0.39 -4.88 -17.30
N ALA A 139 1.30 -3.95 -17.00
CA ALA A 139 2.65 -4.25 -16.55
C ALA A 139 2.64 -4.99 -15.21
N LEU A 140 1.79 -4.57 -14.26
CA LEU A 140 1.60 -5.24 -12.98
C LEU A 140 1.03 -6.65 -13.16
N THR A 141 0.01 -6.82 -13.99
CA THR A 141 -0.59 -8.13 -14.30
C THR A 141 0.45 -9.09 -14.87
N ALA A 142 1.24 -8.63 -15.85
CA ALA A 142 2.33 -9.42 -16.43
C ALA A 142 3.43 -9.72 -15.40
N TRP A 143 3.74 -8.78 -14.51
CA TRP A 143 4.71 -8.95 -13.43
C TRP A 143 4.29 -10.05 -12.46
N LEU A 144 3.05 -9.98 -11.95
CA LEU A 144 2.50 -10.98 -11.04
C LEU A 144 2.39 -12.35 -11.71
N ALA A 145 1.96 -12.42 -12.97
CA ALA A 145 1.88 -13.67 -13.73
C ALA A 145 3.23 -14.38 -13.83
N ARG A 146 4.33 -13.64 -14.03
CA ARG A 146 5.69 -14.20 -14.02
C ARG A 146 6.07 -14.75 -12.64
N ALA A 147 5.66 -14.09 -11.56
CA ALA A 147 5.99 -14.50 -10.20
C ALA A 147 5.28 -15.79 -9.78
N VAL A 148 3.98 -15.94 -10.10
CA VAL A 148 3.20 -17.14 -9.72
C VAL A 148 3.40 -18.32 -10.68
N GLY A 149 3.91 -18.06 -11.89
CA GLY A 149 4.25 -19.08 -12.88
C GLY A 149 3.10 -19.53 -13.79
N PRO A 150 3.40 -20.35 -14.82
CA PRO A 150 2.52 -20.61 -15.96
C PRO A 150 1.28 -21.45 -15.64
N SER A 151 1.24 -22.13 -14.49
CA SER A 151 0.06 -22.89 -14.05
C SER A 151 -1.08 -22.00 -13.54
N TRP A 152 -0.84 -20.70 -13.45
CA TRP A 152 -1.75 -19.71 -12.90
C TRP A 152 -1.92 -18.55 -13.85
N ARG A 153 -3.07 -17.90 -13.76
CA ARG A 153 -3.38 -16.66 -14.46
C ARG A 153 -3.85 -15.62 -13.47
N ILE A 154 -3.54 -14.36 -13.76
CA ILE A 154 -4.03 -13.22 -12.99
C ILE A 154 -5.33 -12.74 -13.64
N VAL A 155 -6.35 -12.49 -12.82
CA VAL A 155 -7.62 -11.90 -13.25
C VAL A 155 -7.84 -10.64 -12.45
N SER A 156 -8.08 -9.53 -13.14
CA SER A 156 -8.35 -8.24 -12.53
C SER A 156 -9.85 -7.93 -12.50
N SER A 157 -10.30 -7.29 -11.42
CA SER A 157 -11.62 -6.68 -11.31
C SER A 157 -11.51 -5.34 -10.60
N ALA A 158 -12.11 -4.30 -11.17
CA ALA A 158 -12.23 -3.00 -10.51
C ALA A 158 -13.33 -3.05 -9.45
N ASP A 159 -13.12 -2.34 -8.34
CA ASP A 159 -14.15 -2.15 -7.32
C ASP A 159 -15.31 -1.30 -7.91
N PRO A 160 -16.58 -1.70 -7.69
CA PRO A 160 -17.72 -1.00 -8.29
C PRO A 160 -17.98 0.38 -7.68
N GLU A 161 -17.63 0.60 -6.42
CA GLU A 161 -17.77 1.89 -5.73
C GLU A 161 -16.53 2.77 -5.97
N PHE A 162 -15.37 2.14 -6.08
CA PHE A 162 -14.09 2.81 -6.30
C PHE A 162 -13.36 2.23 -7.52
N PRO A 163 -13.74 2.60 -8.76
CA PRO A 163 -13.18 1.99 -9.98
C PRO A 163 -11.67 2.14 -10.17
N PHE A 164 -11.04 3.02 -9.40
CA PHE A 164 -9.58 3.20 -9.35
C PHE A 164 -8.88 2.19 -8.43
N LEU A 165 -9.60 1.44 -7.61
CA LEU A 165 -9.09 0.30 -6.86
C LEU A 165 -9.34 -0.96 -7.68
N VAL A 166 -8.26 -1.66 -8.04
CA VAL A 166 -8.34 -2.90 -8.83
C VAL A 166 -7.77 -4.05 -8.03
N THR A 167 -8.57 -5.11 -7.88
CA THR A 167 -8.16 -6.37 -7.28
C THR A 167 -7.64 -7.30 -8.36
N LEU A 168 -6.44 -7.85 -8.17
CA LEU A 168 -5.81 -8.85 -9.01
C LEU A 168 -5.77 -10.19 -8.26
N GLU A 169 -6.59 -11.13 -8.72
CA GLU A 169 -6.72 -12.47 -8.14
C GLU A 169 -5.94 -13.53 -8.95
N VAL A 170 -5.36 -14.49 -8.24
CA VAL A 170 -4.75 -15.67 -8.87
C VAL A 170 -5.80 -16.76 -9.11
N LYS A 171 -5.98 -17.17 -10.36
CA LYS A 171 -6.83 -18.31 -10.75
C LYS A 171 -5.98 -19.39 -11.40
N ARG A 172 -6.38 -20.66 -11.27
CA ARG A 172 -5.72 -21.74 -12.02
C ARG A 172 -5.82 -21.44 -13.51
N GLY A 173 -4.72 -21.59 -14.22
CA GLY A 173 -4.73 -21.62 -15.67
C GLY A 173 -5.60 -22.80 -16.10
N GLY A 174 -6.64 -22.54 -16.89
CA GLY A 174 -7.36 -23.62 -17.54
C GLY A 174 -6.37 -24.41 -18.40
N LYS A 175 -6.48 -25.74 -18.40
CA LYS A 175 -5.89 -26.50 -19.51
C LYS A 175 -6.55 -25.95 -20.77
N GLY A 176 -5.75 -25.36 -21.65
CA GLY A 176 -6.17 -25.20 -23.04
C GLY A 176 -6.59 -26.54 -23.62
#